data_AF-A0A0K9YZC0-F1
#
_entry.id   AF-A0A0K9YZC0-F1
#
_cell.length_a   1.000
_cell.length_b   1.000
_cell.length_c   1.000
_cell.angle_alpha   90.00
_cell.angle_beta   90.00
_cell.angle_gamma   90.00
#
_symmetry.space_group_name_H-M   'P 1'
#
loop_
_entity.id
_entity.type
_entity.pdbx_description
1 polymer ?
#
loop_
_entity_poly.entity_id
_entity_poly.type
_entity_poly.pdbx_seq_one_letter_code
_entity_poly.pdbx_strand_id
1 'polypeptide(L)'
;MRDYLLFCSYCSSYTLLHSYDKENGAFLGEYSLLHNDYTRNSIVLNKFLLAHLGHTIRSIPSQTDDYREIICNASHFLENDIDKYVEESRDRAKYNERDRKSEREIGQVQLYLIEHLLSHELQVLNQVRATTPAEGQVILGKELGMKQSLDLVHRVMNDKQFE
;
A
#
# COMPACT_ATOMS: atom_id res chain seq x y z
N MET A 1 -3.07 -12.94 22.91
CA MET A 1 -3.68 -12.86 21.57
C MET A 1 -4.46 -14.14 21.36
N ARG A 2 -5.66 -14.07 20.76
CA ARG A 2 -6.42 -15.26 20.37
C ARG A 2 -6.15 -15.51 18.89
N ASP A 3 -5.70 -16.71 18.59
CA ASP A 3 -5.53 -17.19 17.22
C ASP A 3 -6.80 -17.93 16.82
N TYR A 4 -7.05 -18.03 15.52
CA TYR A 4 -8.22 -18.70 15.00
C TYR A 4 -7.80 -19.68 13.91
N LEU A 5 -8.47 -20.83 13.87
CA LEU A 5 -8.46 -21.71 12.73
C LEU A 5 -9.87 -21.79 12.14
N LEU A 6 -9.93 -22.07 10.84
CA LEU A 6 -11.16 -22.49 10.17
C LEU A 6 -11.07 -23.98 9.90
N PHE A 7 -12.14 -24.70 10.22
CA PHE A 7 -12.23 -26.12 10.03
C PHE A 7 -13.47 -26.49 9.21
N CYS A 8 -13.29 -27.33 8.20
CA CYS A 8 -14.37 -27.92 7.42
C CYS A 8 -14.67 -29.32 7.95
N SER A 9 -15.87 -29.52 8.50
CA SER A 9 -16.28 -30.81 9.07
C SER A 9 -16.49 -31.91 8.01
N TYR A 10 -16.69 -31.55 6.75
CA TYR A 10 -16.94 -32.52 5.67
C TYR A 10 -15.64 -33.07 5.08
N CYS A 11 -14.66 -32.20 4.88
CA CYS A 11 -13.39 -32.56 4.25
C CYS A 11 -12.31 -32.93 5.28
N SER A 12 -12.60 -32.77 6.57
CA SER A 12 -11.61 -32.88 7.65
C SER A 12 -10.35 -32.08 7.32
N SER A 13 -10.55 -30.83 6.90
CA SER A 13 -9.49 -29.93 6.46
C SER A 13 -9.56 -28.62 7.25
N TYR A 14 -8.39 -28.01 7.51
CA TYR A 14 -8.31 -26.75 8.24
C TYR A 14 -7.33 -25.76 7.61
N THR A 15 -7.50 -24.48 7.93
CA THR A 15 -6.55 -23.39 7.64
C THR A 15 -6.40 -22.50 8.87
N LEU A 16 -5.18 -22.04 9.13
CA LEU A 16 -4.83 -21.14 10.23
C LEU A 16 -4.99 -19.68 9.77
N LEU A 17 -5.82 -18.94 10.51
CA LEU A 17 -5.97 -17.49 10.32
C LEU A 17 -5.03 -16.70 11.23
N HIS A 18 -4.58 -17.31 12.32
CA HIS A 18 -3.84 -16.64 13.40
C HIS A 18 -4.64 -15.44 13.95
N SER A 19 -3.96 -14.43 14.49
CA SER A 19 -4.61 -13.27 15.09
C SER A 19 -5.26 -12.37 14.04
N TYR A 20 -6.41 -11.81 14.40
CA TYR A 20 -7.04 -10.74 13.64
C TYR A 20 -6.37 -9.40 13.93
N ASP A 21 -5.85 -8.75 12.90
CA ASP A 21 -5.35 -7.38 12.97
C ASP A 21 -6.49 -6.38 12.75
N LYS A 22 -6.77 -5.59 13.78
CA LYS A 22 -7.84 -4.58 13.76
C LYS A 22 -7.51 -3.36 12.92
N GLU A 23 -6.22 -3.06 12.72
CA GLU A 23 -5.81 -1.86 11.98
C GLU A 23 -5.96 -2.08 10.48
N ASN A 24 -5.54 -3.25 10.00
CA ASN A 24 -5.63 -3.63 8.58
C ASN A 24 -6.95 -4.33 8.23
N GLY A 25 -7.78 -4.66 9.23
CA GLY A 25 -9.06 -5.34 9.02
C GLY A 25 -8.94 -6.77 8.51
N ALA A 26 -7.78 -7.40 8.66
CA ALA A 26 -7.43 -8.69 8.07
C ALA A 26 -6.80 -9.64 9.09
N PHE A 27 -6.90 -10.94 8.82
CA PHE A 27 -6.14 -11.95 9.55
C PHE A 27 -4.69 -11.98 9.07
N LEU A 28 -3.75 -12.32 9.97
CA LEU A 28 -2.34 -12.54 9.57
C LEU A 28 -2.23 -13.67 8.52
N GLY A 29 -3.15 -14.62 8.54
CA GLY A 29 -3.18 -15.74 7.59
C GLY A 29 -2.19 -16.83 7.98
N GLU A 30 -1.84 -17.69 7.02
CA GLU A 30 -0.92 -18.81 7.24
C GLU A 30 0.52 -18.34 7.51
N TYR A 31 1.27 -19.14 8.25
CA TYR A 31 2.67 -18.89 8.61
C TYR A 31 3.61 -19.80 7.81
N SER A 32 4.63 -19.23 7.17
CA SER A 32 5.71 -19.98 6.53
C SER A 32 6.87 -20.15 7.49
N LEU A 33 7.26 -21.41 7.74
CA LEU A 33 8.46 -21.75 8.51
C LEU A 33 9.74 -21.39 7.75
N LEU A 34 9.73 -21.52 6.42
CA LEU A 34 10.90 -21.24 5.57
C LEU A 34 11.28 -19.76 5.60
N HIS A 35 10.28 -18.88 5.48
CA HIS A 35 10.48 -17.43 5.41
C HIS A 35 10.37 -16.74 6.77
N ASN A 36 9.94 -17.47 7.80
CA ASN A 36 9.69 -16.96 9.15
C ASN A 36 8.78 -15.72 9.13
N ASP A 37 7.73 -15.77 8.30
CA ASP A 37 6.77 -14.68 8.10
C ASP A 37 5.37 -15.22 7.79
N TYR A 38 4.38 -14.36 7.98
CA TYR A 38 3.00 -14.64 7.64
C TYR A 38 2.69 -14.25 6.19
N THR A 39 1.70 -14.92 5.61
CA THR A 39 1.16 -14.53 4.29
C THR A 39 0.61 -13.10 4.29
N ARG A 40 0.04 -12.63 5.41
CA ARG A 40 -0.58 -11.30 5.60
C ARG A 40 -1.60 -10.98 4.51
N ASN A 41 -2.23 -12.01 3.97
CA ASN A 41 -3.13 -11.92 2.83
C ASN A 41 -4.27 -12.92 2.98
N SER A 42 -5.45 -12.51 2.53
CA SER A 42 -6.66 -13.34 2.54
C SER A 42 -6.72 -14.36 1.39
N ILE A 43 -5.67 -14.52 0.59
CA ILE A 43 -5.66 -15.47 -0.55
C ILE A 43 -5.98 -16.90 -0.09
N VAL A 44 -5.29 -17.40 0.95
CA VAL A 44 -5.49 -18.77 1.45
C VAL A 44 -6.90 -18.93 2.03
N LEU A 45 -7.35 -17.96 2.83
CA LEU A 45 -8.71 -17.91 3.35
C LEU A 45 -9.76 -17.94 2.22
N ASN A 46 -9.61 -17.12 1.19
CA ASN A 46 -10.54 -17.07 0.06
C ASN A 46 -10.56 -18.40 -0.70
N LYS A 47 -9.39 -19.00 -0.96
CA LYS A 47 -9.30 -20.32 -1.60
C LYS A 47 -9.94 -21.40 -0.74
N PHE A 48 -9.76 -21.34 0.58
CA PHE A 48 -10.40 -22.27 1.51
C PHE A 48 -11.93 -22.15 1.44
N LEU A 49 -12.48 -20.94 1.48
CA LEU A 49 -13.92 -20.72 1.39
C LEU A 49 -14.50 -21.17 0.04
N LEU A 50 -13.79 -20.91 -1.07
CA LEU A 50 -14.21 -21.32 -2.41
C LEU A 50 -14.14 -22.84 -2.62
N ALA A 51 -13.13 -23.51 -2.06
CA ALA A 51 -13.01 -24.96 -2.16
C ALA A 51 -14.06 -25.71 -1.32
N HIS A 52 -14.60 -25.08 -0.28
CA HIS A 52 -15.54 -25.67 0.67
C HIS A 52 -16.94 -25.04 0.57
N LEU A 53 -17.35 -24.59 -0.62
CA LEU A 53 -18.69 -24.03 -0.84
C LEU A 53 -19.78 -25.06 -0.50
N GLY A 54 -20.73 -24.64 0.35
CA GLY A 54 -21.82 -25.50 0.81
C GLY A 54 -21.45 -26.44 1.97
N HIS A 55 -20.19 -26.48 2.40
CA HIS A 55 -19.78 -27.23 3.59
C HIS A 55 -19.99 -26.40 4.87
N THR A 56 -20.20 -27.09 6.00
CA THR A 56 -20.21 -26.45 7.31
C THR A 56 -18.79 -26.14 7.75
N ILE A 57 -18.45 -24.86 7.74
CA ILE A 57 -17.17 -24.33 8.19
C ILE A 57 -17.35 -23.76 9.60
N ARG A 58 -16.46 -24.14 10.51
CA ARG A 58 -16.46 -23.65 11.90
C ARG A 58 -15.21 -22.83 12.15
N SER A 59 -15.36 -21.69 12.80
CA SER A 59 -14.23 -20.95 13.37
C SER A 59 -13.99 -21.45 14.78
N ILE A 60 -12.75 -21.82 15.07
CA ILE A 60 -12.35 -22.39 16.36
C ILE A 60 -11.22 -21.53 16.92
N PRO A 61 -11.42 -20.90 18.08
CA PRO A 61 -10.40 -20.09 18.72
C PRO A 61 -9.31 -20.95 19.33
N SER A 62 -8.11 -20.39 19.47
CA SER A 62 -7.03 -21.02 20.22
C SER A 62 -7.42 -21.16 21.69
N GLN A 63 -6.87 -22.18 22.35
CA GLN A 63 -7.12 -22.58 23.75
C GLN A 63 -8.37 -23.44 23.99
N THR A 64 -8.97 -24.04 22.96
CA THR A 64 -9.95 -25.12 23.10
C THR A 64 -9.31 -26.48 22.84
N ASP A 65 -9.88 -27.55 23.41
CA ASP A 65 -9.42 -28.91 23.13
C ASP A 65 -9.66 -29.28 21.66
N ASP A 66 -10.80 -28.83 21.09
CA ASP A 66 -11.12 -28.95 19.67
C ASP A 66 -10.01 -28.38 18.75
N TYR A 67 -9.39 -27.26 19.14
CA TYR A 67 -8.31 -26.65 18.37
C TYR A 67 -7.10 -27.59 18.26
N ARG A 68 -6.74 -28.25 19.37
CA ARG A 68 -5.62 -29.19 19.40
C ARG A 68 -5.95 -30.47 18.64
N GLU A 69 -7.16 -30.98 18.82
CA GLU A 69 -7.61 -32.20 18.15
C GLU A 69 -7.57 -32.02 16.62
N ILE A 70 -8.03 -30.88 16.11
CA ILE A 70 -8.08 -30.61 14.68
C ILE A 70 -6.68 -30.47 14.09
N ILE A 71 -5.76 -29.76 14.75
CA ILE A 71 -4.39 -29.62 14.25
C ILE A 71 -3.69 -30.98 14.16
N CYS A 72 -3.95 -31.89 15.09
CA CYS A 72 -3.33 -33.21 15.09
C CYS A 72 -3.98 -34.20 14.10
N ASN A 73 -5.30 -34.11 13.88
CA ASN A 73 -6.06 -35.15 13.20
C ASN A 73 -6.57 -34.77 11.79
N ALA A 74 -6.71 -33.47 11.50
CA ALA A 74 -7.23 -32.98 10.23
C ALA A 74 -6.11 -32.63 9.24
N SER A 75 -6.46 -32.55 7.96
CA SER A 75 -5.54 -32.17 6.89
C SER A 75 -5.33 -30.65 6.83
N HIS A 76 -4.09 -30.20 6.71
CA HIS A 76 -3.78 -28.77 6.56
C HIS A 76 -3.96 -28.35 5.10
N PHE A 77 -4.83 -27.37 4.87
CA PHE A 77 -5.17 -26.92 3.54
C PHE A 77 -4.01 -26.14 2.91
N LEU A 78 -3.55 -26.60 1.75
CA LEU A 78 -2.49 -25.97 0.95
C LEU A 78 -1.13 -25.81 1.68
N GLU A 79 -0.82 -26.67 2.66
CA GLU A 79 0.43 -26.60 3.44
C GLU A 79 1.68 -26.40 2.57
N ASN A 80 1.81 -27.19 1.48
CA ASN A 80 2.94 -27.12 0.55
C ASN A 80 3.04 -25.81 -0.26
N ASP A 81 1.92 -25.10 -0.43
CA ASP A 81 1.87 -23.85 -1.21
C ASP A 81 2.02 -22.60 -0.34
N ILE A 82 2.04 -22.73 1.00
CA ILE A 82 2.14 -21.59 1.92
C ILE A 82 3.40 -20.77 1.65
N ASP A 83 4.55 -21.44 1.47
CA ASP A 83 5.82 -20.78 1.22
C ASP A 83 5.78 -19.91 -0.04
N LYS A 84 5.15 -20.42 -1.11
CA LYS A 84 4.94 -19.68 -2.35
C LYS A 84 4.09 -18.43 -2.13
N TYR A 85 3.01 -18.51 -1.37
CA TYR A 85 2.18 -17.33 -1.09
C TYR A 85 2.90 -16.29 -0.23
N VAL A 86 3.78 -16.72 0.67
CA VAL A 86 4.62 -15.79 1.44
C VAL A 86 5.63 -15.08 0.54
N GLU A 87 6.27 -15.80 -0.39
CA GLU A 87 7.15 -15.18 -1.40
C GLU A 87 6.40 -14.14 -2.26
N GLU A 88 5.24 -14.50 -2.80
CA GLU A 88 4.41 -13.59 -3.58
C GLU A 88 4.00 -12.35 -2.78
N SER A 89 3.71 -12.51 -1.48
CA SER A 89 3.37 -11.39 -0.58
C SER A 89 4.57 -10.46 -0.36
N ARG A 90 5.76 -11.03 -0.14
CA ARG A 90 7.01 -10.25 0.02
C ARG A 90 7.36 -9.49 -1.26
N ASP A 91 7.21 -10.11 -2.41
CA ASP A 91 7.52 -9.47 -3.69
C ASP A 91 6.52 -8.37 -4.02
N ARG A 92 5.24 -8.55 -3.67
CA ARG A 92 4.24 -7.47 -3.76
C ARG A 92 4.58 -6.30 -2.85
N ALA A 93 5.02 -6.56 -1.61
CA ALA A 93 5.45 -5.51 -0.70
C ALA A 93 6.65 -4.72 -1.25
N LYS A 94 7.66 -5.42 -1.79
CA LYS A 94 8.80 -4.78 -2.46
C LYS A 94 8.39 -3.99 -3.70
N TYR A 95 7.46 -4.51 -4.50
CA TYR A 95 6.94 -3.81 -5.67
C TYR A 95 6.23 -2.52 -5.25
N ASN A 96 5.34 -2.56 -4.27
CA ASN A 96 4.64 -1.38 -3.76
C ASN A 96 5.63 -0.34 -3.18
N GLU A 97 6.69 -0.77 -2.50
CA GLU A 97 7.72 0.14 -2.00
C GLU A 97 8.48 0.81 -3.16
N ARG A 98 8.83 0.03 -4.18
CA ARG A 98 9.49 0.55 -5.39
C ARG A 98 8.59 1.52 -6.15
N ASP A 99 7.32 1.18 -6.30
CA ASP A 99 6.33 2.01 -6.99
C ASP A 99 6.15 3.34 -6.26
N ARG A 100 5.99 3.31 -4.93
CA ARG A 100 5.93 4.52 -4.10
C ARG A 100 7.19 5.38 -4.22
N LYS A 101 8.38 4.77 -4.32
CA LYS A 101 9.62 5.50 -4.57
C LYS A 101 9.65 6.12 -5.96
N SER A 102 9.24 5.38 -6.98
CA SER A 102 9.14 5.87 -8.35
C SER A 102 8.15 7.03 -8.48
N GLU A 103 6.99 6.96 -7.84
CA GLU A 103 6.01 8.05 -7.81
C GLU A 103 6.59 9.32 -7.16
N ARG A 104 7.37 9.17 -6.08
CA ARG A 104 8.06 10.29 -5.43
C ARG A 104 9.10 10.92 -6.34
N GLU A 105 9.94 10.10 -6.99
CA GLU A 105 10.96 10.59 -7.94
C GLU A 105 10.31 11.32 -9.11
N ILE A 106 9.23 10.78 -9.68
CA ILE A 106 8.46 11.44 -10.74
C ILE A 106 7.89 12.77 -10.24
N GLY A 107 7.32 12.80 -9.04
CA GLY A 107 6.79 14.02 -8.41
C GLY A 107 7.88 15.09 -8.22
N GLN A 108 9.08 14.71 -7.77
CA GLN A 108 10.22 15.61 -7.65
C GLN A 108 10.62 16.20 -9.01
N VAL A 109 10.75 15.36 -10.04
CA VAL A 109 11.08 15.82 -11.41
C VAL A 109 10.02 16.79 -11.94
N GLN A 110 8.73 16.49 -11.71
CA GLN A 110 7.64 17.38 -12.12
C GLN A 110 7.72 18.75 -11.43
N LEU A 111 8.04 18.80 -10.14
CA LEU A 111 8.21 20.05 -9.40
C LEU A 111 9.39 20.87 -9.94
N TYR A 112 10.54 20.25 -10.18
CA TYR A 112 11.70 20.92 -10.79
C TYR A 112 11.37 21.49 -12.18
N LEU A 113 10.59 20.75 -12.98
CA LEU A 113 10.17 21.22 -14.30
C LEU A 113 9.23 22.42 -14.21
N ILE A 114 8.29 22.41 -13.26
CA ILE A 114 7.40 23.56 -12.99
C ILE A 114 8.19 24.79 -12.52
N GLU A 115 9.13 24.61 -11.59
CA GLU A 115 10.01 25.68 -11.12
C GLU A 115 10.76 26.32 -12.28
N HIS A 116 11.33 25.51 -13.17
CA HIS A 116 12.09 25.99 -14.31
C HIS A 116 11.21 26.75 -15.32
N LEU A 117 10.02 26.23 -15.62
CA LEU A 117 9.07 26.89 -16.53
C LEU A 117 8.59 28.24 -15.97
N LEU A 118 8.25 28.30 -14.69
CA LEU A 118 7.84 29.54 -14.04
C LEU A 118 8.98 30.56 -14.00
N SER A 119 10.20 30.11 -13.74
CA SER A 119 11.40 30.97 -13.73
C SER A 119 11.67 31.53 -15.13
N HIS A 120 11.52 30.72 -16.17
CA HIS A 120 11.67 31.15 -17.55
C HIS A 120 10.59 32.17 -17.95
N GLU A 121 9.32 31.89 -17.65
CA GLU A 121 8.21 32.83 -17.91
C GLU A 121 8.40 34.16 -17.17
N LEU A 122 8.88 34.14 -15.92
CA LEU A 122 9.22 35.35 -15.18
C LEU A 122 10.35 36.15 -15.85
N GLN A 123 11.38 35.46 -16.35
CA GLN A 123 12.47 36.11 -17.10
C GLN A 123 11.97 36.75 -18.40
N VAL A 124 11.09 36.07 -19.13
CA VAL A 124 10.46 36.61 -20.35
C VAL A 124 9.60 37.83 -20.02
N LEU A 125 8.77 37.76 -18.99
CA LEU A 125 7.93 38.89 -18.54
C LEU A 125 8.75 40.12 -18.17
N ASN A 126 9.90 39.93 -17.51
CA ASN A 126 10.80 41.05 -17.15
C ASN A 126 11.41 41.76 -18.37
N GLN A 127 11.46 41.12 -19.53
CA GLN A 127 11.97 41.71 -20.77
C GLN A 127 10.89 42.49 -21.55
N VAL A 128 9.61 42.26 -21.26
CA VAL A 128 8.51 42.93 -21.93
C VAL A 128 8.36 44.35 -21.40
N ARG A 129 8.45 45.35 -22.30
CA ARG A 129 8.16 46.75 -21.96
C ARG A 129 6.70 47.08 -22.21
N ALA A 130 6.05 47.71 -21.25
CA ALA A 130 4.69 48.21 -21.41
C ALA A 130 4.66 49.44 -22.33
N THR A 131 3.71 49.46 -23.27
CA THR A 131 3.47 50.61 -24.16
C THR A 131 2.50 51.60 -23.53
N THR A 132 1.59 51.11 -22.68
CA THR A 132 0.59 51.93 -21.98
C THR A 132 0.62 51.72 -20.46
N PRO A 133 0.13 52.68 -19.66
CA PRO A 133 0.06 52.54 -18.20
C PRO A 133 -0.82 51.37 -17.74
N ALA A 134 -1.90 51.08 -18.46
CA ALA A 134 -2.79 49.96 -18.18
C ALA A 134 -2.12 48.61 -18.45
N GLU A 135 -1.39 48.48 -19.56
CA GLU A 135 -0.55 47.30 -19.83
C GLU A 135 0.52 47.10 -18.75
N GLY A 136 1.11 48.20 -18.26
CA GLY A 136 2.08 48.15 -17.16
C GLY A 136 1.51 47.56 -15.87
N GLN A 137 0.28 47.93 -15.49
CA GLN A 137 -0.39 47.35 -14.33
C GLN A 137 -0.70 45.86 -14.50
N VAL A 138 -1.10 45.43 -15.70
CA VAL A 138 -1.35 44.01 -15.99
C VAL A 138 -0.05 43.20 -15.93
N ILE A 139 1.05 43.72 -16.47
CA ILE A 139 2.37 43.06 -16.42
C ILE A 139 2.85 42.90 -14.97
N LEU A 140 2.72 43.95 -14.15
CA LEU A 140 3.06 43.89 -12.71
C LEU A 140 2.21 42.86 -11.96
N GLY A 141 0.91 42.76 -12.26
CA GLY A 141 0.03 41.76 -11.67
C GLY A 141 0.45 40.33 -12.04
N LYS A 142 0.82 40.10 -13.31
CA LYS A 142 1.35 38.81 -13.77
C LYS A 142 2.68 38.46 -13.11
N GLU A 143 3.59 39.42 -13.01
CA GLU A 143 4.89 39.25 -12.35
C GLU A 143 4.73 38.86 -10.87
N LEU A 144 3.84 39.55 -10.15
CA LEU A 144 3.54 39.24 -8.74
C LEU A 144 2.94 37.83 -8.60
N GLY A 145 2.01 37.44 -9.47
CA GLY A 145 1.42 36.10 -9.46
C GLY A 145 2.44 35.00 -9.74
N MET A 146 3.37 35.23 -10.67
CA MET A 146 4.47 34.30 -10.97
C MET A 146 5.44 34.16 -9.79
N LYS A 147 5.80 35.27 -9.13
CA LYS A 147 6.63 35.25 -7.91
C LYS A 147 5.96 34.49 -6.76
N GLN A 148 4.67 34.73 -6.52
CA GLN A 148 3.90 33.99 -5.52
C GLN A 148 3.81 32.50 -5.83
N SER A 149 3.69 32.15 -7.12
CA SER A 149 3.66 30.75 -7.57
C SER A 149 5.00 30.07 -7.36
N LEU A 150 6.13 30.75 -7.64
CA LEU A 150 7.48 30.26 -7.34
C LEU A 150 7.69 30.06 -5.83
N ASP A 151 7.28 31.02 -5.01
CA ASP A 151 7.37 30.91 -3.54
C ASP A 151 6.55 29.73 -2.98
N LEU A 152 5.45 29.37 -3.64
CA LEU A 152 4.67 28.18 -3.29
C LEU A 152 5.41 26.90 -3.67
N VAL A 153 5.98 26.84 -4.88
CA VAL A 153 6.77 25.69 -5.34
C VAL A 153 7.99 25.47 -4.45
N HIS A 154 8.73 26.52 -4.11
CA HIS A 154 9.88 26.43 -3.19
C HIS A 154 9.47 25.98 -1.78
N ARG A 155 8.31 26.41 -1.27
CA ARG A 155 7.79 25.91 0.01
C ARG A 155 7.48 24.43 -0.04
N VAL A 156 6.85 23.95 -1.12
CA VAL A 156 6.56 22.53 -1.31
C VAL A 156 7.85 21.71 -1.44
N MET A 157 8.85 22.20 -2.18
CA MET A 157 10.15 21.52 -2.31
C MET A 157 10.94 21.46 -1.00
N ASN A 158 10.83 22.47 -0.15
CA ASN A 158 11.50 22.52 1.15
C ASN A 158 10.77 21.76 2.26
N ASP A 159 9.56 21.24 2.00
CA ASP A 159 8.84 20.43 2.96
C ASP A 159 9.49 19.05 3.09
N LYS A 160 9.69 18.61 4.33
CA LYS A 160 10.39 17.36 4.70
C LYS A 160 9.77 16.06 4.16
N GLN A 161 8.71 16.15 3.37
CA GLN A 161 8.12 15.00 2.68
C GLN A 161 8.90 14.59 1.41
N PHE A 162 9.87 15.42 0.98
CA PHE A 162 10.75 15.17 -0.16
C PHE A 162 12.18 14.72 0.20
N GLU A 163 12.53 14.61 1.49
CA GLU A 163 13.72 13.89 1.98
C GLU A 163 13.41 12.38 2.19
#